data_AF-A0A8X8KD50-F1
#
_entry.id   AF-A0A8X8KD50-F1
#
_cell.length_a   1.000
_cell.length_b   1.000
_cell.length_c   1.000
_cell.angle_alpha   90.00
_cell.angle_beta   90.00
_cell.angle_gamma   90.00
#
_symmetry.space_group_name_H-M   'P 1'
#
loop_
_entity.id
_entity.type
_entity.pdbx_description
1 polymer ?
#
loop_
_entity_poly.entity_id
_entity_poly.type
_entity_poly.pdbx_seq_one_letter_code
_entity_poly.pdbx_strand_id
1 'polypeptide(L)'
;MQKNILHLMTAASLMGAFNASAHAETLSQFFAKSHIDGQIRSYYFSRLYGTPNTVNAYAYSLAGRINVVTAPFLSGFRIGVSFYTANALGTQPSNPARIDKTLMGTSPSVNALGQAYLEYQDKWITAKAGNQLVDTPWLNRVGGRVIPVTYQGVTLEAHPFRGVQLSALRIFRWKDRTTDQFYRDNLYYPGHYEGDSLYG
;
A
#
# COMPACT_ATOMS: atom_id res chain seq x y z
N MET A 1 50.38 36.09 -49.59
CA MET A 1 49.20 35.21 -49.71
C MET A 1 48.14 35.76 -48.76
N GLN A 2 47.16 36.58 -49.20
CA GLN A 2 45.87 36.21 -49.84
C GLN A 2 45.16 35.06 -49.11
N LYS A 3 43.89 35.09 -48.71
CA LYS A 3 42.73 35.98 -48.93
C LYS A 3 41.65 35.62 -47.88
N ASN A 4 40.77 36.56 -47.58
CA ASN A 4 39.49 36.39 -46.88
C ASN A 4 38.63 35.26 -47.48
N ILE A 5 37.67 34.71 -46.71
CA ILE A 5 36.28 34.51 -47.17
C ILE A 5 35.32 34.59 -45.96
N LEU A 6 34.37 35.49 -46.12
CA LEU A 6 33.13 35.63 -45.35
C LEU A 6 32.07 34.74 -46.02
N HIS A 7 31.27 34.00 -45.25
CA HIS A 7 29.94 33.57 -45.73
C HIS A 7 28.86 33.99 -44.74
N LEU A 8 28.05 34.91 -45.25
CA LEU A 8 26.73 35.33 -44.79
C LEU A 8 25.71 34.23 -45.15
N MET A 9 24.64 34.07 -44.35
CA MET A 9 23.22 34.03 -44.76
C MET A 9 22.32 33.13 -43.89
N THR A 10 21.44 33.82 -43.14
CA THR A 10 19.99 33.59 -42.94
C THR A 10 19.44 32.25 -42.43
N ALA A 11 18.68 32.31 -41.34
CA ALA A 11 17.21 32.23 -41.41
C ALA A 11 16.57 32.61 -40.06
N ALA A 12 15.64 33.55 -40.11
CA ALA A 12 14.71 33.83 -39.02
C ALA A 12 13.61 32.77 -39.03
N SER A 13 13.26 32.25 -37.85
CA SER A 13 11.94 31.71 -37.58
C SER A 13 11.61 31.87 -36.10
N LEU A 14 10.90 32.96 -35.78
CA LEU A 14 9.95 32.94 -34.69
C LEU A 14 8.88 31.89 -35.06
N MET A 15 8.88 30.76 -34.37
CA MET A 15 7.68 29.95 -34.22
C MET A 15 7.48 29.67 -32.74
N GLY A 16 6.55 30.42 -32.17
CA GLY A 16 5.90 29.99 -30.94
C GLY A 16 5.23 28.64 -31.18
N ALA A 17 5.56 27.68 -30.33
CA ALA A 17 4.71 26.54 -30.08
C ALA A 17 4.61 26.45 -28.55
N PHE A 18 3.60 27.12 -27.99
CA PHE A 18 2.98 26.64 -26.77
C PHE A 18 2.51 25.21 -27.09
N ASN A 19 3.30 24.21 -26.70
CA ASN A 19 2.85 22.84 -26.64
C ASN A 19 1.89 22.73 -25.46
N ALA A 20 0.70 23.30 -25.61
CA ALA A 20 -0.48 22.83 -24.93
C ALA A 20 -0.87 21.51 -25.59
N SER A 21 -0.10 20.46 -25.31
CA SER A 21 -0.50 19.10 -25.66
C SER A 21 -1.67 18.73 -24.75
N ALA A 22 -2.87 19.04 -25.23
CA ALA A 22 -4.11 18.41 -24.81
C ALA A 22 -3.99 16.90 -25.16
N HIS A 23 -3.38 16.13 -24.27
CA HIS A 23 -3.32 14.68 -24.40
C HIS A 23 -4.70 14.12 -24.05
N ALA A 24 -5.51 13.83 -25.08
CA ALA A 24 -6.55 12.82 -24.95
C ALA A 24 -5.83 11.46 -24.83
N GLU A 25 -5.43 11.10 -23.62
CA GLU A 25 -4.91 9.76 -23.35
C GLU A 25 -6.02 8.75 -23.61
N THR A 26 -5.76 7.74 -24.43
CA THR A 26 -6.72 6.63 -24.56
C THR A 26 -6.76 5.86 -23.26
N LEU A 27 -7.90 5.24 -22.94
CA LEU A 27 -8.03 4.42 -21.72
C LEU A 27 -6.96 3.31 -21.67
N SER A 28 -6.57 2.77 -22.83
CA SER A 28 -5.48 1.80 -22.95
C SER A 28 -4.12 2.41 -22.55
N GLN A 29 -3.80 3.63 -22.99
CA GLN A 29 -2.58 4.32 -22.58
C GLN A 29 -2.57 4.64 -21.09
N PHE A 30 -3.71 5.01 -20.51
CA PHE A 30 -3.83 5.23 -19.07
C PHE A 30 -3.50 3.97 -18.27
N PHE A 31 -4.05 2.81 -18.67
CA PHE A 31 -3.72 1.53 -18.04
C PHE A 31 -2.27 1.11 -18.29
N ALA A 32 -1.72 1.33 -19.49
CA ALA A 32 -0.33 1.02 -19.81
C ALA A 32 0.67 1.87 -19.00
N LYS A 33 0.31 3.10 -18.64
CA LYS A 33 1.09 3.98 -17.76
C LYS A 33 0.84 3.75 -16.27
N SER A 34 -0.16 2.94 -15.92
CA SER A 34 -0.43 2.59 -14.53
C SER A 34 0.61 1.59 -14.03
N HIS A 35 0.94 1.67 -12.75
CA HIS A 35 1.88 0.76 -12.12
C HIS A 35 1.13 -0.45 -11.56
N ILE A 36 1.55 -1.65 -11.98
CA ILE A 36 1.03 -2.91 -11.46
C ILE A 36 2.20 -3.73 -10.96
N ASP A 37 2.12 -4.18 -9.72
CA ASP A 37 3.13 -5.02 -9.10
C ASP A 37 2.49 -6.08 -8.20
N GLY A 38 3.29 -7.06 -7.81
CA GLY A 38 2.83 -8.11 -6.91
C GLY A 38 3.96 -8.79 -6.17
N GLN A 39 3.59 -9.55 -5.16
CA GLN A 39 4.50 -10.36 -4.37
C GLN A 39 3.83 -11.68 -4.02
N ILE A 40 4.58 -12.78 -4.11
CA ILE A 40 4.21 -14.06 -3.51
C ILE A 40 5.17 -14.32 -2.34
N ARG A 41 4.65 -14.86 -1.25
CA ARG A 41 5.43 -15.20 -0.05
C ARG A 41 4.96 -16.55 0.48
N SER A 42 5.89 -17.51 0.56
CA SER A 42 5.71 -18.71 1.38
C SER A 42 6.29 -18.44 2.76
N TYR A 43 5.53 -18.74 3.81
CA TYR A 43 5.90 -18.42 5.19
C TYR A 43 5.45 -19.52 6.15
N TYR A 44 6.39 -20.15 6.84
CA TYR A 44 6.13 -21.06 7.96
C TYR A 44 6.52 -20.39 9.27
N PHE A 45 5.64 -20.48 10.27
CA PHE A 45 5.88 -19.94 11.60
C PHE A 45 5.52 -20.95 12.67
N SER A 46 6.37 -21.07 13.69
CA SER A 46 6.11 -21.91 14.86
C SER A 46 6.51 -21.21 16.16
N ARG A 47 5.75 -21.46 17.22
CA ARG A 47 6.06 -21.07 18.59
C ARG A 47 6.19 -22.31 19.44
N LEU A 48 7.37 -22.47 20.05
CA LEU A 48 7.68 -23.54 20.97
C LEU A 48 7.66 -22.98 22.38
N TYR A 49 6.67 -23.36 23.19
CA TYR A 49 6.48 -22.79 24.53
C TYR A 49 7.30 -23.49 25.61
N GLY A 50 7.65 -24.77 25.39
CA GLY A 50 8.49 -25.52 26.33
C GLY A 50 7.85 -25.73 27.71
N THR A 51 6.52 -25.64 27.83
CA THR A 51 5.78 -25.86 29.08
C THR A 51 4.76 -26.98 28.92
N PRO A 52 4.39 -27.71 29.99
CA PRO A 52 3.39 -28.78 29.90
C PRO A 52 1.96 -28.27 29.61
N ASN A 53 1.65 -27.04 30.03
CA ASN A 53 0.29 -26.49 30.04
C ASN A 53 -0.03 -25.64 28.80
N THR A 54 0.93 -25.44 27.90
CA THR A 54 0.72 -24.65 26.68
C THR A 54 1.25 -25.41 25.48
N VAL A 55 0.34 -25.79 24.58
CA VAL A 55 0.71 -26.52 23.37
C VAL A 55 1.44 -25.61 22.38
N ASN A 56 2.45 -26.15 21.71
CA ASN A 56 3.13 -25.46 20.62
C ASN A 56 2.15 -25.12 19.50
N ALA A 57 2.29 -23.92 18.94
CA ALA A 57 1.44 -23.42 17.87
C ALA A 57 2.24 -23.24 16.58
N TYR A 58 1.64 -23.50 15.43
CA TYR A 58 2.26 -23.30 14.13
C TYR A 58 1.26 -22.93 13.05
N ALA A 59 1.75 -22.31 11.99
CA ALA A 59 0.99 -22.05 10.77
C ALA A 59 1.94 -21.97 9.57
N TYR A 60 1.50 -22.53 8.45
CA TYR A 60 2.07 -22.28 7.14
C TYR A 60 1.11 -21.38 6.36
N SER A 61 1.65 -20.52 5.51
CA SER A 61 0.88 -19.69 4.60
C SER A 61 1.59 -19.56 3.27
N LEU A 62 0.85 -19.79 2.18
CA LEU A 62 1.15 -19.24 0.87
C LEU A 62 0.34 -17.97 0.70
N ALA A 63 1.02 -16.83 0.59
CA ALA A 63 0.42 -15.52 0.53
C ALA A 63 0.79 -14.78 -0.76
N GLY A 64 -0.11 -13.89 -1.17
CA GLY A 64 0.01 -13.08 -2.38
C GLY A 64 -0.46 -11.64 -2.15
N ARG A 65 0.16 -10.72 -2.87
CA ARG A 65 -0.31 -9.34 -3.05
C ARG A 65 -0.35 -9.03 -4.53
N ILE A 66 -1.41 -8.36 -4.96
CA ILE A 66 -1.42 -7.57 -6.19
C ILE A 66 -1.71 -6.12 -5.83
N ASN A 67 -0.98 -5.20 -6.44
CA ASN A 67 -1.12 -3.76 -6.26
C ASN A 67 -1.26 -3.10 -7.63
N VAL A 68 -2.19 -2.16 -7.72
CA VAL A 68 -2.44 -1.35 -8.90
C VAL A 68 -2.51 0.10 -8.46
N VAL A 69 -1.67 0.94 -9.05
CA VAL A 69 -1.70 2.40 -8.87
C VAL A 69 -1.86 3.03 -10.25
N THR A 70 -2.91 3.82 -10.43
CA THR A 70 -3.17 4.42 -11.74
C THR A 70 -2.10 5.42 -12.13
N ALA A 71 -1.97 5.68 -13.43
CA ALA A 71 -1.25 6.87 -13.90
C ALA A 71 -1.89 8.14 -13.29
N PRO A 72 -1.13 9.24 -13.12
CA PRO A 72 -1.70 10.51 -12.71
C PRO A 72 -2.80 10.98 -13.68
N PHE A 73 -3.90 11.48 -13.15
CA PHE A 73 -4.97 12.15 -13.89
C PHE A 73 -5.30 13.49 -13.23
N LEU A 74 -6.03 14.37 -13.93
CA LEU A 74 -6.43 15.70 -13.44
C LEU A 74 -5.28 16.46 -12.76
N SER A 75 -4.09 16.40 -13.38
CA SER A 75 -2.86 17.11 -12.95
C SER A 75 -2.33 16.76 -11.55
N GLY A 76 -2.60 15.55 -11.03
CA GLY A 76 -1.96 15.07 -9.79
C GLY A 76 -2.67 13.96 -9.05
N PHE A 77 -3.89 13.58 -9.46
CA PHE A 77 -4.65 12.54 -8.80
C PHE A 77 -4.23 11.13 -9.24
N ARG A 78 -4.26 10.18 -8.30
CA ARG A 78 -4.07 8.74 -8.55
C ARG A 78 -5.04 7.93 -7.72
N ILE A 79 -5.42 6.76 -8.23
CA ILE A 79 -6.16 5.76 -7.46
C ILE A 79 -5.22 4.60 -7.19
N GLY A 80 -5.16 4.15 -5.94
CA GLY A 80 -4.38 2.98 -5.54
C GLY A 80 -5.28 1.90 -4.95
N VAL A 81 -5.12 0.67 -5.42
CA VAL A 81 -5.85 -0.51 -4.92
C VAL A 81 -4.87 -1.65 -4.71
N SER A 82 -4.97 -2.33 -3.56
CA SER A 82 -4.19 -3.55 -3.31
C SER A 82 -5.05 -4.63 -2.70
N PHE A 83 -4.96 -5.81 -3.28
CA PHE A 83 -5.57 -7.02 -2.76
C PHE A 83 -4.49 -7.95 -2.20
N TYR A 84 -4.80 -8.55 -1.05
CA TYR A 84 -3.93 -9.45 -0.31
C TYR A 84 -4.67 -10.78 -0.08
N THR A 85 -3.95 -11.88 -0.21
CA THR A 85 -4.46 -13.22 0.11
C THR A 85 -3.42 -14.01 0.88
N ALA A 86 -3.88 -14.89 1.76
CA ALA A 86 -3.07 -15.87 2.48
C ALA A 86 -3.87 -17.16 2.62
N ASN A 87 -3.25 -18.31 2.37
CA ASN A 87 -3.91 -19.62 2.45
C ASN A 87 -3.01 -20.68 3.10
N ALA A 88 -3.57 -21.51 3.97
CA ALA A 88 -2.86 -22.59 4.65
C ALA A 88 -2.59 -23.80 3.75
N LEU A 89 -3.26 -23.93 2.60
CA LEU A 89 -3.18 -25.06 1.68
C LEU A 89 -3.38 -26.42 2.39
N GLY A 90 -4.34 -26.48 3.32
CA GLY A 90 -4.67 -27.70 4.06
C GLY A 90 -3.70 -28.06 5.19
N THR A 91 -2.68 -27.24 5.46
CA THR A 91 -1.69 -27.51 6.53
C THR A 91 -2.11 -26.99 7.91
N GLN A 92 -3.26 -26.33 8.00
CA GLN A 92 -3.77 -25.81 9.27
C GLN A 92 -4.00 -26.97 10.26
N PRO A 93 -3.51 -26.86 11.51
CA PRO A 93 -3.79 -27.86 12.54
C PRO A 93 -5.30 -28.07 12.75
N SER A 94 -5.72 -29.33 12.87
CA SER A 94 -7.10 -29.67 13.23
C SER A 94 -7.44 -29.31 14.67
N ASN A 95 -6.46 -29.36 15.58
CA ASN A 95 -6.62 -28.89 16.96
C ASN A 95 -6.48 -27.37 17.01
N PRO A 96 -7.54 -26.61 17.35
CA PRO A 96 -7.51 -25.15 17.38
C PRO A 96 -6.44 -24.56 18.31
N ALA A 97 -6.08 -25.27 19.39
CA ALA A 97 -5.06 -24.82 20.33
C ALA A 97 -3.64 -24.80 19.71
N ARG A 98 -3.41 -25.55 18.62
CA ARG A 98 -2.13 -25.60 17.91
C ARG A 98 -2.03 -24.60 16.74
N ILE A 99 -3.09 -23.84 16.46
CA ILE A 99 -3.10 -22.86 15.37
C ILE A 99 -2.32 -21.61 15.81
N ASP A 100 -1.26 -21.27 15.08
CA ASP A 100 -0.69 -19.94 15.19
C ASP A 100 -1.58 -18.92 14.47
N LYS A 101 -2.32 -18.14 15.25
CA LYS A 101 -3.31 -17.21 14.71
C LYS A 101 -2.71 -15.95 14.06
N THR A 102 -1.39 -15.75 14.03
CA THR A 102 -0.80 -14.49 13.54
C THR A 102 -0.65 -14.40 12.02
N LEU A 103 -0.86 -15.48 11.27
CA LEU A 103 -0.83 -15.46 9.81
C LEU A 103 -2.21 -15.19 9.21
N MET A 104 -3.21 -16.01 9.56
CA MET A 104 -4.55 -16.01 8.94
C MET A 104 -5.69 -15.99 9.98
N GLY A 105 -5.37 -15.71 11.25
CA GLY A 105 -6.32 -15.82 12.34
C GLY A 105 -6.65 -17.28 12.67
N THR A 106 -7.89 -17.53 13.07
CA THR A 106 -8.45 -18.88 13.27
C THR A 106 -8.86 -19.57 11.95
N SER A 107 -8.97 -18.80 10.87
CA SER A 107 -9.35 -19.26 9.53
C SER A 107 -8.17 -19.84 8.74
N PRO A 108 -8.38 -20.83 7.85
CA PRO A 108 -7.35 -21.35 6.94
C PRO A 108 -7.00 -20.40 5.80
N SER A 109 -7.71 -19.27 5.67
CA SER A 109 -7.37 -18.26 4.67
C SER A 109 -7.91 -16.88 5.03
N VAL A 110 -7.26 -15.84 4.51
CA VAL A 110 -7.69 -14.44 4.58
C VAL A 110 -7.55 -13.82 3.19
N ASN A 111 -8.54 -13.05 2.76
CA ASN A 111 -8.56 -12.31 1.50
C ASN A 111 -9.01 -10.88 1.78
N ALA A 112 -8.16 -9.89 1.54
CA ALA A 112 -8.41 -8.52 1.99
C ALA A 112 -8.13 -7.50 0.88
N LEU A 113 -9.09 -6.59 0.66
CA LEU A 113 -8.84 -5.34 -0.07
C LEU A 113 -8.15 -4.34 0.87
N GLY A 114 -6.86 -4.57 1.11
CA GLY A 114 -6.10 -3.85 2.14
C GLY A 114 -5.86 -2.38 1.82
N GLN A 115 -5.78 -2.01 0.54
CA GLN A 115 -5.68 -0.62 0.10
C GLN A 115 -6.73 -0.32 -0.96
N ALA A 116 -7.34 0.85 -0.84
CA ALA A 116 -8.30 1.46 -1.78
C ALA A 116 -8.36 2.95 -1.42
N TYR A 117 -7.59 3.77 -2.12
CA TYR A 117 -7.44 5.19 -1.81
C TYR A 117 -7.41 6.06 -3.06
N LEU A 118 -7.81 7.32 -2.86
CA LEU A 118 -7.52 8.42 -3.77
C LEU A 118 -6.31 9.18 -3.20
N GLU A 119 -5.34 9.45 -4.05
CA GLU A 119 -4.16 10.26 -3.76
C GLU A 119 -4.17 11.51 -4.65
N TYR A 120 -3.75 12.64 -4.10
CA TYR A 120 -3.32 13.81 -4.86
C TYR A 120 -1.85 14.07 -4.54
N GLN A 121 -1.04 14.30 -5.57
CA GLN A 121 0.36 14.66 -5.41
C GLN A 121 0.75 15.79 -6.36
N ASP A 122 1.39 16.81 -5.82
CA ASP A 122 2.16 17.79 -6.58
C ASP A 122 3.58 17.94 -5.98
N LYS A 123 4.28 19.03 -6.35
CA LYS A 123 5.64 19.29 -5.86
C LYS A 123 5.74 19.71 -4.38
N TRP A 124 4.62 20.10 -3.76
CA TRP A 124 4.59 20.63 -2.40
C TRP A 124 3.84 19.72 -1.44
N ILE A 125 2.86 18.97 -1.94
CA ILE A 125 1.88 18.27 -1.12
C ILE A 125 1.64 16.87 -1.68
N THR A 126 1.53 15.91 -0.77
CA THR A 126 0.92 14.59 -1.03
C THR A 126 -0.21 14.39 -0.04
N ALA A 127 -1.42 14.11 -0.53
CA ALA A 127 -2.58 13.84 0.30
C ALA A 127 -3.24 12.52 -0.13
N LYS A 128 -3.58 11.65 0.82
CA LYS A 128 -4.31 10.40 0.52
C LYS A 128 -5.52 10.26 1.40
N ALA A 129 -6.64 9.82 0.82
CA ALA A 129 -7.87 9.51 1.52
C ALA A 129 -8.37 8.11 1.15
N GLY A 130 -8.73 7.31 2.15
CA GLY A 130 -9.23 5.95 1.99
C GLY A 130 -8.42 4.92 2.77
N ASN A 131 -8.50 3.67 2.33
CA ASN A 131 -7.76 2.55 2.91
C ASN A 131 -6.34 2.55 2.36
N GLN A 132 -5.34 2.66 3.23
CA GLN A 132 -3.95 2.87 2.83
C GLN A 132 -2.98 2.23 3.82
N LEU A 133 -1.77 1.90 3.34
CA LEU A 133 -0.63 1.73 4.22
C LEU A 133 -0.23 3.08 4.79
N VAL A 134 -0.01 3.11 6.10
CA VAL A 134 0.56 4.27 6.80
C VAL A 134 1.83 3.78 7.50
N ASP A 135 2.91 4.52 7.31
CA ASP A 135 4.22 4.18 7.86
C ASP A 135 4.86 5.44 8.44
N THR A 136 4.62 5.63 9.73
CA THR A 136 5.11 6.76 10.51
C THR A 136 5.71 6.22 11.81
N PRO A 137 6.50 7.01 12.55
CA PRO A 137 7.02 6.57 13.86
C PRO A 137 5.92 6.14 14.85
N TRP A 138 4.69 6.63 14.67
CA TRP A 138 3.55 6.36 15.56
C TRP A 138 2.61 5.25 15.04
N LEU A 139 2.56 5.04 13.72
CA LEU A 139 1.77 4.00 13.06
C LEU A 139 2.66 3.23 12.10
N ASN A 140 2.93 1.96 12.41
CA ASN A 140 3.82 1.13 11.62
C ASN A 140 3.02 0.20 10.68
N ARG A 141 3.55 -0.04 9.48
CA ARG A 141 3.19 -1.21 8.67
C ARG A 141 3.85 -2.46 9.24
N VAL A 142 3.23 -3.09 10.24
CA VAL A 142 3.76 -4.32 10.84
C VAL A 142 3.94 -5.40 9.76
N GLY A 143 5.18 -5.60 9.30
CA GLY A 143 5.54 -6.46 8.17
C GLY A 143 6.07 -7.84 8.57
N GLY A 144 6.06 -8.18 9.86
CA GLY A 144 6.66 -9.41 10.39
C GLY A 144 5.88 -10.70 10.09
N ARG A 145 4.82 -10.66 9.27
CA ARG A 145 3.99 -11.80 8.87
C ARG A 145 3.72 -11.74 7.36
N VAL A 146 2.52 -12.15 6.91
CA VAL A 146 2.21 -12.27 5.47
C VAL A 146 1.39 -11.13 4.89
N ILE A 147 0.36 -10.66 5.60
CA ILE A 147 -0.47 -9.51 5.23
C ILE A 147 -0.10 -8.33 6.14
N PRO A 148 0.03 -7.09 5.64
CA PRO A 148 0.30 -5.95 6.49
C PRO A 148 -0.97 -5.46 7.19
N VAL A 149 -0.75 -4.69 8.28
CA VAL A 149 -1.77 -3.81 8.84
C VAL A 149 -2.00 -2.64 7.87
N THR A 150 -3.25 -2.27 7.65
CA THR A 150 -3.61 -1.08 6.87
C THR A 150 -4.62 -0.22 7.62
N TYR A 151 -4.75 1.04 7.23
CA TYR A 151 -5.54 2.03 7.95
C TYR A 151 -6.50 2.74 7.01
N GLN A 152 -7.71 3.01 7.49
CA GLN A 152 -8.66 3.87 6.83
C GLN A 152 -8.55 5.26 7.42
N GLY A 153 -8.23 6.24 6.58
CA GLY A 153 -7.98 7.60 7.06
C GLY A 153 -7.64 8.59 5.97
N VAL A 154 -7.23 9.77 6.44
CA VAL A 154 -6.65 10.83 5.62
C VAL A 154 -5.23 11.09 6.09
N THR A 155 -4.29 11.17 5.16
CA THR A 155 -2.90 11.55 5.39
C THR A 155 -2.56 12.76 4.52
N LEU A 156 -1.71 13.63 5.05
CA LEU A 156 -1.20 14.82 4.38
C LEU A 156 0.29 14.94 4.70
N GLU A 157 1.10 15.08 3.66
CA GLU A 157 2.51 15.44 3.74
C GLU A 157 2.73 16.73 2.97
N ALA A 158 3.36 17.71 3.61
CA ALA A 158 3.69 19.00 3.01
C ALA A 158 5.19 19.27 3.12
N HIS A 159 5.78 19.79 2.04
CA HIS A 159 7.21 20.10 1.93
C HIS A 159 7.39 21.60 1.69
N PRO A 160 7.10 22.47 2.68
CA PRO A 160 7.07 23.92 2.48
C PRO A 160 8.42 24.52 2.03
N PHE A 161 9.52 23.86 2.39
CA PHE A 161 10.87 24.18 1.94
C PHE A 161 11.79 22.97 2.09
N ARG A 162 12.96 23.05 1.44
CA ARG A 162 13.92 21.94 1.38
C ARG A 162 14.34 21.50 2.78
N GLY A 163 14.24 20.20 3.04
CA GLY A 163 14.66 19.58 4.30
C GLY A 163 13.60 19.59 5.40
N VAL A 164 12.42 20.17 5.17
CA VAL A 164 11.29 20.10 6.10
C VAL A 164 10.12 19.37 5.47
N GLN A 165 9.64 18.35 6.17
CA GLN A 165 8.40 17.64 5.88
C GLN A 165 7.48 17.77 7.10
N LEU A 166 6.27 18.28 6.87
CA LEU A 166 5.20 18.31 7.84
C LEU A 166 4.21 17.21 7.50
N SER A 167 3.89 16.35 8.47
CA SER A 167 2.94 15.26 8.29
C SER A 167 1.75 15.45 9.23
N ALA A 168 0.54 15.31 8.68
CA ALA A 168 -0.70 15.28 9.43
C ALA A 168 -1.50 14.05 9.01
N LEU A 169 -2.18 13.42 9.97
CA LEU A 169 -2.99 12.24 9.71
C LEU A 169 -4.20 12.18 10.63
N ARG A 170 -5.30 11.66 10.10
CA ARG A 170 -6.48 11.28 10.87
C ARG A 170 -6.94 9.90 10.45
N ILE A 171 -6.85 8.95 11.38
CA ILE A 171 -7.24 7.56 11.18
C ILE A 171 -8.60 7.32 11.83
N PHE A 172 -9.48 6.62 11.11
CA PHE A 172 -10.83 6.30 11.56
C PHE A 172 -10.96 4.84 11.94
N ARG A 173 -10.31 3.95 11.19
CA ARG A 173 -10.35 2.50 11.36
C ARG A 173 -9.01 1.87 10.99
N TRP A 174 -8.74 0.68 11.51
CA TRP A 174 -7.57 -0.11 11.16
C TRP A 174 -8.00 -1.53 10.79
N LYS A 175 -7.18 -2.21 9.99
CA LYS A 175 -7.36 -3.60 9.58
C LYS A 175 -6.12 -4.38 10.01
N ASP A 176 -6.25 -5.28 10.97
CA ASP A 176 -5.14 -6.17 11.37
C ASP A 176 -4.75 -7.10 10.20
N ARG A 177 -3.57 -7.74 10.31
CA ARG A 177 -3.03 -8.69 9.34
C ARG A 177 -3.86 -9.97 9.16
N THR A 178 -4.73 -10.30 10.11
CA THR A 178 -5.47 -11.57 10.14
C THR A 178 -6.93 -11.43 9.74
N THR A 179 -7.35 -10.23 9.35
CA THR A 179 -8.75 -9.91 9.00
C THR A 179 -8.81 -9.16 7.68
N ASP A 180 -9.97 -9.24 7.03
CA ASP A 180 -10.31 -8.50 5.82
C ASP A 180 -11.11 -7.22 6.11
N GLN A 181 -11.57 -7.02 7.35
CA GLN A 181 -12.40 -5.90 7.76
C GLN A 181 -11.62 -4.78 8.45
N PHE A 182 -12.13 -3.55 8.30
CA PHE A 182 -11.64 -2.39 9.02
C PHE A 182 -12.51 -2.11 10.24
N TYR A 183 -11.91 -2.06 11.42
CA TYR A 183 -12.58 -1.83 12.69
C TYR A 183 -12.22 -0.48 13.29
N ARG A 184 -13.17 0.12 14.00
CA ARG A 184 -12.92 1.30 14.83
C ARG A 184 -12.37 0.85 16.18
N ASP A 185 -11.17 0.28 16.13
CA ASP A 185 -10.50 -0.28 17.28
C ASP A 185 -9.01 0.12 17.29
N ASN A 186 -8.30 -0.28 18.34
CA ASN A 186 -6.86 -0.18 18.46
C ASN A 186 -6.31 -1.34 19.32
N LEU A 187 -4.99 -1.52 19.28
CA LEU A 187 -4.31 -2.60 20.01
C LEU A 187 -4.34 -2.46 21.56
N TYR A 188 -4.89 -1.38 22.12
CA TYR A 188 -5.01 -1.18 23.57
C TYR A 188 -6.35 -1.64 24.12
N TYR A 189 -7.38 -1.78 23.29
CA TYR A 189 -8.68 -2.27 23.72
C TYR A 189 -8.72 -3.81 23.65
N PRO A 190 -9.62 -4.44 24.43
CA PRO A 190 -9.83 -5.90 24.34
C PRO A 190 -10.21 -6.30 22.92
N GLY A 191 -9.79 -7.48 22.46
CA GLY A 191 -9.93 -7.94 21.07
C GLY A 191 -11.35 -8.15 20.52
N HIS A 192 -12.38 -7.62 21.20
CA HIS A 192 -13.78 -7.59 20.81
C HIS A 192 -14.40 -6.18 20.88
N TYR A 193 -13.59 -5.13 20.99
CA TYR A 193 -14.08 -3.77 21.08
C TYR A 193 -14.67 -3.32 19.73
N GLU A 194 -15.88 -2.74 19.78
CA GLU A 194 -16.64 -2.31 18.59
C GLU A 194 -16.73 -3.36 17.45
N GLY A 195 -16.79 -4.65 17.81
CA GLY A 195 -16.97 -5.75 16.86
C GLY A 195 -15.69 -6.24 16.17
N ASP A 196 -14.50 -5.80 16.61
CA ASP A 196 -13.23 -6.38 16.20
C ASP A 196 -13.19 -7.88 16.59
N SER A 197 -12.50 -8.68 15.79
CA SER A 197 -12.06 -10.01 16.18
C SER A 197 -10.55 -10.07 16.01
N LEU A 198 -9.85 -9.53 17.00
CA LEU A 198 -8.39 -9.54 17.01
C LEU A 198 -7.92 -11.00 16.93
N TYR A 199 -7.24 -11.37 15.85
CA TYR A 199 -6.86 -12.75 15.49
C TYR A 199 -7.97 -13.69 14.97
N GLY A 200 -9.13 -13.17 14.57
CA GLY A 200 -10.23 -13.95 14.01
C GLY A 200 -11.08 -14.62 15.06
#